data_AF-A0A953FDS8-F1
#
_entry.id   AF-A0A953FDS8-F1
#
_cell.length_a   1.000
_cell.length_b   1.000
_cell.length_c   1.000
_cell.angle_alpha   90.00
_cell.angle_beta   90.00
_cell.angle_gamma   90.00
#
_symmetry.space_group_name_H-M   'P 1'
#
loop_
_entity.id
_entity.type
_entity.pdbx_description
1 polymer ?
#
loop_
_entity_poly.entity_id
_entity_poly.type
_entity_poly.pdbx_seq_one_letter_code
_entity_poly.pdbx_strand_id
1 'polypeptide(L)'
;MEQSTTSQTRRSFLKSSLLAGGGLMISYSGLAKYIPGALGADAPEQWNEITGYIKITPDNLIKILNPNPEFGQNVMTSLPMIVAEELDVNWQQVIVEMGPHDNVKLGPQFTGGSNSVRMYWKPLREAGAAARQMLRDAAAATWGVPVEEVTTKAGVLYHEKSGKSGKYGDFASKAAANPIPKGVKLKDVRGFNIVRGSVKNVEGQKIVTGQPLFSIDQHHEGMLIAMIEHPPAFGKKLKSFDATETLKMPG
;
A
#
# COMPACT_ATOMS: atom_id res chain seq x y z
N MET A 1 -32.73 -13.55 14.19
CA MET A 1 -33.01 -13.56 12.75
C MET A 1 -33.31 -12.12 12.35
N GLU A 2 -32.27 -11.38 11.96
CA GLU A 2 -32.42 -9.98 11.52
C GLU A 2 -32.59 -9.99 10.00
N GLN A 3 -33.69 -9.38 9.54
CA GLN A 3 -34.04 -9.26 8.14
C GLN A 3 -33.18 -8.17 7.49
N SER A 4 -32.44 -8.56 6.46
CA SER A 4 -31.68 -7.64 5.60
C SER A 4 -32.65 -6.93 4.63
N THR A 5 -32.83 -5.62 4.80
CA THR A 5 -33.55 -4.79 3.81
C THR A 5 -32.59 -4.38 2.69
N THR A 6 -32.63 -5.11 1.58
CA THR A 6 -31.88 -4.76 0.37
C THR A 6 -32.60 -3.64 -0.37
N SER A 7 -32.09 -2.41 -0.28
CA SER A 7 -32.55 -1.29 -1.10
C SER A 7 -32.15 -1.50 -2.56
N GLN A 8 -33.04 -2.04 -3.39
CA GLN A 8 -32.85 -2.06 -4.84
C GLN A 8 -33.03 -0.65 -5.41
N THR A 9 -31.96 -0.08 -5.95
CA THR A 9 -32.00 1.22 -6.62
C THR A 9 -32.48 1.08 -8.06
N ARG A 10 -33.11 2.13 -8.61
CA ARG A 10 -33.65 2.21 -9.99
C ARG A 10 -32.64 1.81 -11.08
N ARG A 11 -31.33 1.91 -10.78
CA ARG A 11 -30.23 1.55 -11.66
C ARG A 11 -30.02 0.03 -11.78
N SER A 12 -30.35 -0.75 -10.74
CA SER A 12 -30.34 -2.22 -10.80
C SER A 12 -31.51 -2.74 -11.65
N PHE A 13 -32.68 -2.09 -11.59
CA PHE A 13 -33.84 -2.43 -12.41
C PHE A 13 -33.52 -2.30 -13.91
N LEU A 14 -32.91 -1.19 -14.34
CA LEU A 14 -32.52 -0.98 -15.75
C LEU A 14 -31.50 -2.01 -16.25
N LYS A 15 -30.57 -2.47 -15.39
CA LYS A 15 -29.59 -3.51 -15.76
C LYS A 15 -30.25 -4.88 -15.95
N SER A 16 -31.22 -5.24 -15.09
CA SER A 16 -31.97 -6.48 -15.24
C SER A 16 -32.89 -6.47 -16.46
N SER A 17 -33.43 -5.32 -16.86
CA SER A 17 -34.23 -5.20 -18.10
C SER A 17 -33.39 -5.39 -19.37
N LEU A 18 -32.13 -4.97 -19.35
CA LEU A 18 -31.22 -5.03 -20.50
C LEU A 18 -30.70 -6.44 -20.83
N LEU A 19 -30.69 -7.36 -19.86
CA LEU A 19 -30.32 -8.76 -20.11
C LEU A 19 -31.44 -9.57 -20.80
N ALA A 20 -32.68 -9.08 -20.78
CA ALA A 20 -33.83 -9.77 -21.38
C ALA A 20 -34.15 -9.32 -22.82
N GLY A 21 -33.70 -8.14 -23.25
CA GLY A 21 -33.88 -7.64 -24.61
C GLY A 21 -32.54 -7.58 -25.32
N GLY A 22 -32.23 -8.54 -26.19
CA GLY A 22 -30.96 -8.71 -26.89
C GLY A 22 -30.49 -7.54 -27.75
N GLY A 23 -30.09 -6.43 -27.12
CA GLY A 23 -29.44 -5.29 -27.75
C GLY A 23 -27.93 -5.45 -27.77
N LEU A 24 -27.35 -5.45 -28.97
CA LEU A 24 -25.92 -5.52 -29.22
C LEU A 24 -25.22 -4.28 -28.63
N MET A 25 -24.41 -4.43 -27.58
CA MET A 25 -23.50 -3.37 -27.12
C MET A 25 -22.14 -3.52 -27.82
N ILE A 26 -21.80 -2.55 -28.67
CA ILE A 26 -20.41 -2.33 -29.11
C ILE A 26 -19.68 -1.63 -27.96
N SER A 27 -19.05 -2.41 -27.08
CA SER A 27 -18.18 -1.88 -26.03
C SER A 27 -16.79 -1.57 -26.62
N TYR A 28 -16.65 -0.38 -27.21
CA TYR A 28 -15.34 0.08 -27.66
C TYR A 28 -14.52 0.62 -26.47
N SER A 29 -13.83 -0.28 -25.78
CA SER A 29 -12.97 -0.01 -24.61
C SER A 29 -11.72 0.84 -24.89
N GLY A 30 -11.46 1.21 -26.16
CA GLY A 30 -10.26 1.93 -26.57
C GLY A 30 -10.24 3.43 -26.28
N LEU A 31 -11.40 4.09 -26.19
CA LEU A 31 -11.48 5.56 -26.05
C LEU A 31 -11.42 6.06 -24.59
N ALA A 32 -11.73 5.20 -23.61
CA ALA A 32 -11.64 5.55 -22.19
C ALA A 32 -10.19 5.78 -21.71
N LYS A 33 -9.19 5.31 -22.46
CA LYS A 33 -7.76 5.51 -22.16
C LYS A 33 -7.27 6.95 -22.33
N TYR A 34 -8.06 7.84 -22.93
CA TYR A 34 -7.65 9.21 -23.26
C TYR A 34 -8.33 10.31 -22.42
N ILE A 35 -9.13 9.94 -21.41
CA ILE A 35 -9.75 10.90 -20.48
C ILE A 35 -9.07 10.77 -19.12
N PRO A 36 -8.29 11.77 -18.67
CA PRO A 36 -7.78 11.80 -17.30
C PRO A 36 -8.96 11.83 -16.32
N GLY A 37 -9.09 10.79 -15.50
CA GLY A 37 -10.15 10.69 -14.47
C GLY A 37 -11.41 9.92 -14.86
N ALA A 38 -11.50 9.35 -16.07
CA ALA A 38 -12.57 8.39 -16.40
C ALA A 38 -12.05 6.96 -16.28
N LEU A 39 -11.86 6.49 -15.04
CA LEU A 39 -11.75 5.05 -14.78
C LEU A 39 -13.09 4.41 -15.17
N GLY A 40 -13.02 3.52 -16.15
CA GLY A 40 -14.15 2.74 -16.62
C GLY A 40 -14.76 1.90 -15.50
N ALA A 41 -16.07 1.71 -15.62
CA ALA A 41 -16.91 0.96 -14.70
C ALA A 41 -16.32 -0.38 -14.22
N ASP A 42 -16.10 -0.46 -12.90
CA ASP A 42 -16.32 -1.57 -11.96
C ASP A 42 -16.31 -3.02 -12.51
N ALA A 43 -15.14 -3.50 -12.93
CA ALA A 43 -14.75 -4.87 -12.60
C ALA A 43 -13.87 -4.79 -11.34
N PRO A 44 -14.06 -5.62 -10.30
CA PRO A 44 -13.21 -5.58 -9.12
C PRO A 44 -11.76 -5.81 -9.55
N GLU A 45 -10.87 -4.89 -9.19
CA GLU A 45 -9.44 -5.01 -9.47
C GLU A 45 -8.92 -6.35 -8.91
N GLN A 46 -8.46 -7.23 -9.79
CA GLN A 46 -7.87 -8.50 -9.38
C GLN A 46 -6.40 -8.28 -9.00
N TRP A 47 -6.16 -8.13 -7.70
CA TRP A 47 -4.82 -8.00 -7.15
C TRP A 47 -4.16 -9.36 -6.94
N ASN A 48 -2.96 -9.56 -7.49
CA ASN A 48 -2.13 -10.73 -7.17
C ASN A 48 -1.19 -10.37 -6.01
N GLU A 49 -1.30 -11.08 -4.90
CA GLU A 49 -0.37 -10.97 -3.76
C GLU A 49 0.93 -11.69 -4.12
N ILE A 50 1.99 -10.93 -4.41
CA ILE A 50 3.31 -11.49 -4.76
C ILE A 50 4.06 -11.88 -3.49
N THR A 51 4.05 -10.97 -2.51
CA THR A 51 4.51 -11.21 -1.14
C THR A 51 3.53 -10.53 -0.18
N GLY A 52 3.68 -10.76 1.12
CA GLY A 52 2.83 -10.10 2.13
C GLY A 52 2.80 -8.55 2.02
N TYR A 53 3.81 -7.94 1.40
CA TYR A 53 3.91 -6.48 1.25
C TYR A 53 3.57 -5.95 -0.14
N ILE A 54 3.46 -6.82 -1.16
CA ILE A 54 3.42 -6.38 -2.57
C ILE A 54 2.22 -7.02 -3.26
N LYS A 55 1.38 -6.18 -3.86
CA LYS A 55 0.29 -6.62 -4.73
C LYS A 55 0.46 -6.01 -6.12
N ILE A 56 0.22 -6.80 -7.17
CA ILE A 56 0.32 -6.34 -8.56
C ILE A 56 -0.90 -6.82 -9.34
N THR A 57 -1.55 -5.90 -10.05
CA THR A 57 -2.67 -6.23 -10.94
C THR A 57 -2.16 -6.63 -12.34
N PRO A 58 -2.96 -7.37 -13.13
CA PRO A 58 -2.63 -7.66 -14.53
C PRO A 58 -2.44 -6.42 -15.41
N ASP A 59 -3.12 -5.31 -15.11
CA ASP A 59 -2.95 -4.02 -15.80
C ASP A 59 -1.76 -3.18 -15.28
N ASN A 60 -0.92 -3.78 -14.44
CA ASN A 60 0.35 -3.24 -13.96
C ASN A 60 0.23 -2.07 -12.98
N LEU A 61 -0.81 -2.06 -12.14
CA LEU A 61 -0.82 -1.29 -10.91
C LEU A 61 0.01 -2.03 -9.86
N ILE A 62 0.92 -1.32 -9.21
CA ILE A 62 1.82 -1.87 -8.20
C ILE A 62 1.48 -1.23 -6.86
N LYS A 63 1.07 -2.05 -5.90
CA LYS A 63 0.73 -1.62 -4.55
C LYS A 63 1.73 -2.17 -3.55
N ILE A 64 2.24 -1.30 -2.69
CA ILE A 64 3.14 -1.68 -1.59
C ILE A 64 2.45 -1.33 -0.28
N LEU A 65 2.33 -2.32 0.59
CA LEU A 65 1.75 -2.18 1.91
C LEU A 65 2.82 -1.68 2.90
N ASN A 66 2.50 -0.59 3.59
CA ASN A 66 3.27 -0.13 4.72
C ASN A 66 2.85 -0.91 5.98
N PRO A 67 3.77 -1.60 6.69
CA PRO A 67 3.40 -2.36 7.88
C PRO A 67 3.09 -1.48 9.10
N ASN A 68 3.74 -0.31 9.22
CA ASN A 68 3.77 0.44 10.48
C ASN A 68 2.78 1.59 10.50
N PRO A 69 2.10 1.85 11.62
CA PRO A 69 1.20 3.00 11.72
C PRO A 69 1.95 4.34 11.59
N GLU A 70 1.31 5.27 10.87
CA GLU A 70 1.82 6.62 10.59
C GLU A 70 1.34 7.61 11.65
N PHE A 71 2.27 8.39 12.21
CA PHE A 71 1.99 9.41 13.23
C PHE A 71 2.75 10.72 12.98
N GLY A 72 3.26 10.94 11.76
CA GLY A 72 3.96 12.17 11.34
C GLY A 72 5.44 11.98 11.00
N GLN A 73 6.00 10.79 11.21
CA GLN A 73 7.40 10.46 10.94
C GLN A 73 7.67 9.97 9.51
N ASN A 74 6.62 9.84 8.68
CA ASN A 74 6.72 9.51 7.26
C ASN A 74 7.11 8.04 6.96
N VAL A 75 6.62 7.08 7.76
CA VAL A 75 6.76 5.63 7.49
C VAL A 75 5.97 5.18 6.28
N MET A 76 4.82 5.83 6.00
CA MET A 76 4.04 5.55 4.79
C MET A 76 4.84 5.80 3.51
N THR A 77 5.84 6.68 3.54
CA THR A 77 6.74 6.88 2.38
C THR A 77 8.00 6.04 2.52
N SER A 78 8.70 6.18 3.65
CA SER A 78 10.06 5.63 3.80
C SER A 78 10.13 4.10 3.80
N LEU A 79 9.15 3.40 4.39
CA LEU A 79 9.16 1.93 4.41
C LEU A 79 8.84 1.33 3.03
N PRO A 80 7.77 1.77 2.31
CA PRO A 80 7.52 1.31 0.95
C PRO A 80 8.63 1.61 -0.06
N MET A 81 9.38 2.71 0.11
CA MET A 81 10.55 2.99 -0.75
C MET A 81 11.62 1.90 -0.67
N ILE A 82 11.81 1.28 0.49
CA ILE A 82 12.77 0.16 0.67
C ILE A 82 12.35 -1.04 -0.17
N VAL A 83 11.04 -1.35 -0.16
CA VAL A 83 10.47 -2.42 -0.98
C VAL A 83 10.61 -2.07 -2.46
N ALA A 84 10.24 -0.84 -2.86
CA ALA A 84 10.31 -0.38 -4.24
C ALA A 84 11.73 -0.43 -4.81
N GLU A 85 12.74 -0.09 -4.00
CA GLU A 85 14.15 -0.14 -4.38
C GLU A 85 14.59 -1.55 -4.78
N GLU A 86 14.21 -2.55 -3.98
CA GLU A 86 14.52 -3.96 -4.25
C GLU A 86 13.58 -4.58 -5.29
N LEU A 87 12.35 -4.12 -5.39
CA LEU A 87 11.42 -4.54 -6.43
C LEU A 87 11.83 -3.97 -7.81
N ASP A 88 12.68 -2.94 -7.83
CA ASP A 88 13.21 -2.27 -9.03
C ASP A 88 12.11 -1.65 -9.90
N VAL A 89 11.18 -0.94 -9.24
CA VAL A 89 10.03 -0.28 -9.85
C VAL A 89 10.21 1.22 -9.89
N ASN A 90 9.51 1.87 -10.83
CA ASN A 90 9.42 3.32 -10.78
C ASN A 90 8.55 3.74 -9.59
N TRP A 91 9.13 4.49 -8.64
CA TRP A 91 8.41 5.01 -7.48
C TRP A 91 7.14 5.77 -7.83
N GLN A 92 7.12 6.52 -8.95
CA GLN A 92 5.94 7.27 -9.40
C GLN A 92 4.75 6.37 -9.80
N GLN A 93 4.97 5.08 -10.02
CA GLN A 93 3.94 4.10 -10.37
C GLN A 93 3.48 3.26 -9.18
N VAL A 94 4.02 3.51 -7.99
CA VAL A 94 3.69 2.77 -6.77
C VAL A 94 2.52 3.44 -6.05
N ILE A 95 1.51 2.63 -5.76
CA ILE A 95 0.44 2.96 -4.82
C ILE A 95 0.88 2.49 -3.44
N VAL A 96 0.88 3.38 -2.47
CA VAL A 96 1.09 3.00 -1.06
C VAL A 96 -0.25 2.85 -0.37
N GLU A 97 -0.39 1.79 0.41
CA GLU A 97 -1.54 1.57 1.28
C GLU A 97 -1.07 1.14 2.67
N MET A 98 -1.82 1.52 3.71
CA MET A 98 -1.57 1.02 5.06
C MET A 98 -1.96 -0.47 5.11
N GLY A 99 -1.05 -1.33 5.57
CA GLY A 99 -1.35 -2.75 5.72
C GLY A 99 -2.40 -3.00 6.80
N PRO A 100 -3.21 -4.08 6.68
CA PRO A 100 -4.11 -4.50 7.75
C PRO A 100 -3.31 -4.91 8.99
N HIS A 101 -3.98 -5.05 10.14
CA HIS A 101 -3.31 -5.64 11.30
C HIS A 101 -3.11 -7.15 11.12
N ASP A 102 -1.90 -7.56 10.77
CA ASP A 102 -1.52 -8.97 10.54
C ASP A 102 -0.03 -9.18 10.85
N ASN A 103 0.24 -9.56 12.10
CA ASN A 103 1.61 -9.78 12.56
C ASN A 103 2.30 -10.99 11.91
N VAL A 104 1.53 -11.92 11.33
CA VAL A 104 2.09 -13.10 10.66
C VAL A 104 2.62 -12.72 9.29
N LYS A 105 1.84 -11.95 8.52
CA LYS A 105 2.23 -11.52 7.18
C LYS A 105 3.18 -10.32 7.17
N LEU A 106 2.92 -9.33 8.04
CA LEU A 106 3.59 -8.03 8.01
C LEU A 106 4.59 -7.82 9.16
N GLY A 107 4.79 -8.82 10.01
CA GLY A 107 5.62 -8.71 11.20
C GLY A 107 5.04 -7.76 12.25
N PRO A 108 5.79 -7.43 13.32
CA PRO A 108 5.30 -6.57 14.40
C PRO A 108 5.02 -5.13 13.94
N GLN A 109 3.74 -4.77 13.88
CA GLN A 109 3.31 -3.45 13.42
C GLN A 109 3.33 -2.44 14.57
N PHE A 110 4.43 -1.70 14.68
CA PHE A 110 4.65 -0.76 15.77
C PHE A 110 5.51 0.43 15.34
N THR A 111 5.11 1.63 15.76
CA THR A 111 5.90 2.85 15.63
C THR A 111 6.27 3.37 17.02
N GLY A 112 7.56 3.42 17.31
CA GLY A 112 8.11 3.99 18.53
C GLY A 112 9.62 3.73 18.66
N GLY A 113 10.27 4.37 19.63
CA GLY A 113 11.71 4.16 19.90
C GLY A 113 12.65 4.47 18.72
N SER A 114 12.19 5.27 17.75
CA SER A 114 12.90 5.59 16.52
C SER A 114 13.40 4.35 15.76
N ASN A 115 12.65 3.25 15.78
CA ASN A 115 13.14 1.93 15.35
C ASN A 115 12.59 1.43 14.00
N SER A 116 11.60 2.09 13.40
CA SER A 116 10.82 1.50 12.29
C SER A 116 11.69 1.08 11.11
N VAL A 117 12.53 1.99 10.58
CA VAL A 117 13.47 1.66 9.49
C VAL A 117 14.47 0.60 9.93
N ARG A 118 15.00 0.66 11.15
CA ARG A 118 15.98 -0.32 11.64
C ARG A 118 15.40 -1.74 11.70
N MET A 119 14.17 -1.88 12.19
CA MET A 119 13.47 -3.16 12.26
C MET A 119 13.14 -3.71 10.88
N TYR A 120 12.65 -2.84 9.99
CA TYR A 120 12.09 -3.26 8.71
C TYR A 120 13.08 -3.19 7.53
N TRP A 121 14.29 -2.67 7.72
CA TRP A 121 15.29 -2.54 6.66
C TRP A 121 15.55 -3.86 5.94
N LYS A 122 15.92 -4.92 6.67
CA LYS A 122 16.21 -6.22 6.07
C LYS A 122 14.94 -6.94 5.58
N PRO A 123 13.85 -7.06 6.38
CA PRO A 123 12.62 -7.73 5.93
C PRO A 123 12.01 -7.13 4.67
N LEU A 124 11.92 -5.79 4.57
CA LEU A 124 11.33 -5.14 3.40
C LEU A 124 12.20 -5.26 2.16
N ARG A 125 13.53 -5.26 2.33
CA ARG A 125 14.45 -5.53 1.23
C ARG A 125 14.31 -6.96 0.71
N GLU A 126 14.22 -7.93 1.62
CA GLU A 126 13.99 -9.34 1.27
C GLU A 126 12.64 -9.52 0.56
N ALA A 127 11.58 -8.85 1.00
CA ALA A 127 10.27 -8.87 0.34
C ALA A 127 10.33 -8.33 -1.09
N GLY A 128 10.97 -7.17 -1.31
CA GLY A 128 11.15 -6.59 -2.64
C GLY A 128 11.99 -7.47 -3.57
N ALA A 129 13.10 -8.02 -3.05
CA ALA A 129 14.00 -8.88 -3.82
C ALA A 129 13.35 -10.23 -4.16
N ALA A 130 12.57 -10.80 -3.24
CA ALA A 130 11.83 -12.04 -3.46
C ALA A 130 10.75 -11.86 -4.53
N ALA A 131 9.96 -10.79 -4.46
CA ALA A 131 8.99 -10.47 -5.49
C ALA A 131 9.64 -10.27 -6.86
N ARG A 132 10.76 -9.52 -6.93
CA ARG A 132 11.52 -9.37 -8.18
C ARG A 132 11.99 -10.71 -8.74
N GLN A 133 12.48 -11.62 -7.89
CA GLN A 133 12.88 -12.95 -8.32
C GLN A 133 11.70 -13.77 -8.86
N MET A 134 10.57 -13.79 -8.15
CA MET A 134 9.36 -14.51 -8.58
C MET A 134 8.85 -14.02 -9.95
N LEU A 135 8.92 -12.71 -10.19
CA LEU A 135 8.58 -12.10 -11.47
C LEU A 135 9.56 -12.48 -12.59
N ARG A 136 10.87 -12.53 -12.28
CA ARG A 136 11.89 -13.04 -13.23
C ARG A 136 11.68 -14.50 -13.55
N ASP A 137 11.38 -15.34 -12.57
CA ASP A 137 11.10 -16.77 -12.76
C ASP A 137 9.86 -16.96 -13.66
N ALA A 138 8.79 -16.21 -13.40
CA ALA A 138 7.58 -16.25 -14.21
C ALA A 138 7.80 -15.80 -15.67
N ALA A 139 8.62 -14.76 -15.88
CA ALA A 139 8.99 -14.30 -17.21
C ALA A 139 9.91 -15.29 -17.93
N ALA A 140 10.92 -15.81 -17.24
CA ALA A 140 11.83 -16.83 -17.76
C ALA A 140 11.08 -18.07 -18.24
N ALA A 141 10.17 -18.59 -17.40
CA ALA A 141 9.30 -19.71 -17.74
C ALA A 141 8.37 -19.39 -18.92
N THR A 142 7.82 -18.17 -18.99
CA THR A 142 6.95 -17.75 -20.10
C THR A 142 7.71 -17.59 -21.41
N TRP A 143 8.95 -17.14 -21.35
CA TRP A 143 9.77 -16.87 -22.53
C TRP A 143 10.61 -18.06 -22.98
N GLY A 144 10.75 -19.09 -22.15
CA GLY A 144 11.60 -20.25 -22.40
C GLY A 144 13.08 -19.92 -22.37
N VAL A 145 13.51 -19.08 -21.42
CA VAL A 145 14.90 -18.59 -21.31
C VAL A 145 15.45 -18.79 -19.89
N PRO A 146 16.78 -18.84 -19.69
CA PRO A 146 17.37 -18.89 -18.36
C PRO A 146 17.01 -17.64 -17.54
N VAL A 147 16.70 -17.81 -16.25
CA VAL A 147 16.28 -16.69 -15.41
C VAL A 147 17.40 -15.67 -15.21
N GLU A 148 18.65 -16.12 -15.19
CA GLU A 148 19.86 -15.31 -15.08
C GLU A 148 19.98 -14.29 -16.22
N GLU A 149 19.36 -14.56 -17.35
CA GLU A 149 19.34 -13.68 -18.53
C GLU A 149 18.17 -12.69 -18.50
N VAL A 150 17.22 -12.85 -17.57
CA VAL A 150 16.12 -11.90 -17.36
C VAL A 150 16.59 -10.79 -16.44
N THR A 151 16.59 -9.56 -16.93
CA THR A 151 16.91 -8.35 -16.15
C THR A 151 15.64 -7.56 -15.86
N THR A 152 15.72 -6.64 -14.89
CA THR A 152 14.63 -5.73 -14.56
C THR A 152 15.11 -4.29 -14.65
N LYS A 153 14.17 -3.39 -14.97
CA LYS A 153 14.35 -1.95 -14.80
C LYS A 153 13.00 -1.27 -14.74
N ALA A 154 12.78 -0.48 -13.69
CA ALA A 154 11.59 0.37 -13.53
C ALA A 154 10.25 -0.37 -13.72
N GLY A 155 10.13 -1.59 -13.18
CA GLY A 155 8.90 -2.40 -13.22
C GLY A 155 8.67 -3.13 -14.55
N VAL A 156 9.71 -3.25 -15.37
CA VAL A 156 9.70 -3.96 -16.64
C VAL A 156 10.80 -5.03 -16.62
N LEU A 157 10.47 -6.21 -17.11
CA LEU A 157 11.37 -7.34 -17.33
C LEU A 157 11.87 -7.31 -18.77
N TYR A 158 13.14 -7.67 -18.95
CA TYR A 158 13.79 -7.70 -20.26
C TYR A 158 14.58 -9.00 -20.40
N HIS A 159 14.66 -9.49 -21.63
CA HIS A 159 15.60 -10.54 -22.02
C HIS A 159 16.29 -10.11 -23.32
N GLU A 160 17.51 -9.59 -23.19
CA GLU A 160 18.21 -8.90 -24.28
C GLU A 160 18.45 -9.78 -25.51
N LYS A 161 18.88 -11.02 -25.31
CA LYS A 161 19.23 -11.92 -26.43
C LYS A 161 18.05 -12.25 -27.35
N SER A 162 16.82 -12.22 -26.85
CA SER A 162 15.61 -12.47 -27.65
C SER A 162 14.81 -11.20 -27.95
N GLY A 163 15.21 -10.04 -27.42
CA GLY A 163 14.47 -8.78 -27.53
C GLY A 163 13.11 -8.77 -26.82
N LYS A 164 12.80 -9.78 -26.00
CA LYS A 164 11.53 -9.86 -25.27
C LYS A 164 11.53 -8.86 -24.10
N SER A 165 10.38 -8.23 -23.87
CA SER A 165 10.13 -7.42 -22.68
C SER A 165 8.66 -7.53 -22.27
N GLY A 166 8.39 -7.24 -21.00
CA GLY A 166 7.03 -7.23 -20.45
C GLY A 166 6.98 -6.54 -19.10
N LYS A 167 5.83 -5.97 -18.76
CA LYS A 167 5.62 -5.30 -17.47
C LYS A 167 5.41 -6.35 -16.37
N TYR A 168 5.60 -5.96 -15.11
CA TYR A 168 5.37 -6.89 -13.98
C TYR A 168 3.95 -7.45 -13.95
N GLY A 169 2.93 -6.65 -14.31
CA GLY A 169 1.54 -7.09 -14.40
C GLY A 169 1.33 -8.31 -15.32
N ASP A 170 2.09 -8.40 -16.41
CA ASP A 170 1.99 -9.50 -17.38
C ASP A 170 2.37 -10.86 -16.77
N PHE A 171 3.17 -10.83 -15.69
CA PHE A 171 3.70 -12.03 -15.02
C PHE A 171 3.19 -12.19 -13.58
N ALA A 172 2.44 -11.22 -13.06
CA ALA A 172 2.04 -11.14 -11.66
C ALA A 172 1.27 -12.38 -11.18
N SER A 173 0.32 -12.87 -11.97
CA SER A 173 -0.48 -14.04 -11.60
C SER A 173 0.36 -15.33 -11.56
N LYS A 174 1.25 -15.53 -12.53
CA LYS A 174 2.18 -16.68 -12.53
C LYS A 174 3.19 -16.58 -11.40
N ALA A 175 3.70 -15.39 -11.12
CA ALA A 175 4.62 -15.15 -10.03
C ALA A 175 3.99 -15.45 -8.67
N ALA A 176 2.75 -14.99 -8.42
CA ALA A 176 2.02 -15.25 -7.18
C ALA A 176 1.72 -16.73 -6.89
N ALA A 177 1.71 -17.57 -7.93
CA ALA A 177 1.52 -19.02 -7.76
C ALA A 177 2.81 -19.75 -7.31
N ASN A 178 3.96 -19.09 -7.42
CA ASN A 178 5.24 -19.68 -7.02
C ASN A 178 5.46 -19.52 -5.50
N PRO A 179 6.16 -20.47 -4.85
CA PRO A 179 6.55 -20.29 -3.47
C PRO A 179 7.51 -19.10 -3.33
N ILE A 180 7.39 -18.36 -2.22
CA ILE A 180 8.29 -17.23 -1.95
C ILE A 180 9.71 -17.76 -1.73
N PRO A 181 10.71 -17.34 -2.55
CA PRO A 181 12.06 -17.83 -2.45
C PRO A 181 12.75 -17.35 -1.16
N LYS A 182 13.60 -18.20 -0.58
CA LYS A 182 14.44 -17.89 0.59
C LYS A 182 15.87 -17.57 0.14
N GLY A 183 16.56 -16.72 0.89
CA GLY A 183 17.98 -16.42 0.64
C GLY A 183 18.25 -15.64 -0.64
N VAL A 184 17.27 -14.84 -1.10
CA VAL A 184 17.40 -14.03 -2.30
C VAL A 184 18.53 -13.01 -2.19
N LYS A 185 19.25 -12.81 -3.31
CA LYS A 185 20.31 -11.82 -3.38
C LYS A 185 19.72 -10.40 -3.38
N LEU A 186 20.08 -9.63 -2.36
CA LEU A 186 19.72 -8.22 -2.26
C LEU A 186 20.58 -7.37 -3.20
N LYS A 187 20.06 -6.22 -3.63
CA LYS A 187 20.86 -5.23 -4.38
C LYS A 187 22.06 -4.74 -3.57
N ASP A 188 23.12 -4.32 -4.26
CA ASP A 188 24.19 -3.58 -3.62
C ASP A 188 23.68 -2.17 -3.26
N VAL A 189 23.97 -1.70 -2.05
CA VAL A 189 23.55 -0.37 -1.57
C VAL A 189 24.13 0.77 -2.40
N ARG A 190 25.22 0.54 -3.14
CA ARG A 190 25.82 1.48 -4.09
C ARG A 190 24.97 1.67 -5.35
N GLY A 191 24.16 0.67 -5.71
CA GLY A 191 23.25 0.72 -6.86
C GLY A 191 21.84 1.18 -6.52
N PHE A 192 21.64 1.78 -5.35
CA PHE A 192 20.34 2.30 -4.93
C PHE A 192 20.00 3.63 -5.60
N ASN A 193 18.76 3.78 -6.04
CA ASN A 193 18.30 4.96 -6.78
C ASN A 193 17.06 5.63 -6.15
N ILE A 194 16.20 4.87 -5.49
CA ILE A 194 14.96 5.34 -4.86
C ILE A 194 15.25 5.81 -3.44
N VAL A 195 15.82 4.95 -2.58
CA VAL A 195 16.06 5.29 -1.16
C VAL A 195 17.15 6.34 -0.94
N ARG A 196 17.97 6.60 -1.96
CA ARG A 196 18.96 7.69 -1.95
C ARG A 196 18.37 9.04 -2.36
N GLY A 197 17.20 9.03 -3.00
CA GLY A 197 16.52 10.23 -3.47
C GLY A 197 15.58 10.82 -2.42
N SER A 198 15.36 12.13 -2.51
CA SER A 198 14.25 12.77 -1.81
C SER A 198 12.97 12.61 -2.62
N VAL A 199 11.90 12.13 -1.98
CA VAL A 199 10.57 12.02 -2.59
C VAL A 199 9.54 12.74 -1.71
N LYS A 200 8.46 13.21 -2.33
CA LYS A 200 7.35 13.83 -1.60
C LYS A 200 6.63 12.78 -0.75
N ASN A 201 6.14 13.21 0.41
CA ASN A 201 5.33 12.37 1.30
C ASN A 201 4.05 11.94 0.58
N VAL A 202 3.81 10.62 0.51
CA VAL A 202 2.62 10.05 -0.16
C VAL A 202 1.30 10.45 0.51
N GLU A 203 1.32 10.70 1.82
CA GLU A 203 0.19 11.20 2.59
C GLU A 203 0.20 12.74 2.73
N GLY A 204 1.20 13.42 2.16
CA GLY A 204 1.43 14.84 2.38
C GLY A 204 0.23 15.71 2.06
N GLN A 205 -0.46 15.45 0.93
CA GLN A 205 -1.66 16.19 0.55
C GLN A 205 -2.78 16.00 1.58
N LYS A 206 -3.02 14.75 2.02
CA LYS A 206 -4.06 14.44 3.00
C LYS A 206 -3.79 15.17 4.31
N ILE A 207 -2.54 15.11 4.79
CA ILE A 207 -2.08 15.76 6.02
C ILE A 207 -2.34 17.27 5.97
N VAL A 208 -1.87 17.97 4.92
CA VAL A 208 -2.02 19.44 4.85
C VAL A 208 -3.48 19.89 4.63
N THR A 209 -4.33 19.00 4.13
CA THR A 209 -5.79 19.26 4.01
C THR A 209 -6.61 18.81 5.21
N GLY A 210 -5.98 18.24 6.25
CA GLY A 210 -6.68 17.78 7.46
C GLY A 210 -7.61 16.58 7.21
N GLN A 211 -7.34 15.74 6.21
CA GLN A 211 -8.16 14.56 5.93
C GLN A 211 -7.97 13.40 6.94
N PRO A 212 -6.74 13.09 7.40
CA PRO A 212 -6.55 12.04 8.39
C PRO A 212 -7.17 12.44 9.73
N LEU A 213 -7.86 11.50 10.37
CA LEU A 213 -8.29 11.64 11.75
C LEU A 213 -7.12 11.35 12.69
N PHE A 214 -6.92 12.21 13.66
CA PHE A 214 -6.08 11.98 14.81
C PHE A 214 -6.91 11.48 15.98
N SER A 215 -6.28 10.87 16.99
CA SER A 215 -7.00 10.37 18.17
C SER A 215 -7.78 11.48 18.90
N ILE A 216 -7.33 12.75 18.79
CA ILE A 216 -8.01 13.91 19.36
C ILE A 216 -9.30 14.30 18.61
N ASP A 217 -9.48 13.84 17.37
CA ASP A 217 -10.66 14.12 16.55
C ASP A 217 -11.81 13.13 16.82
N GLN A 218 -11.58 12.12 17.67
CA GLN A 218 -12.61 11.16 18.05
C GLN A 218 -13.55 11.78 19.09
N HIS A 219 -14.86 11.70 18.83
CA HIS A 219 -15.90 12.17 19.75
C HIS A 219 -16.85 11.02 20.11
N HIS A 220 -17.20 10.93 21.39
CA HIS A 220 -18.23 10.03 21.89
C HIS A 220 -19.30 10.82 22.65
N GLU A 221 -20.53 10.31 22.67
CA GLU A 221 -21.59 10.91 23.48
C GLU A 221 -21.19 10.89 24.97
N GLY A 222 -21.29 12.05 25.63
CA GLY A 222 -20.84 12.22 27.02
C GLY A 222 -19.32 12.27 27.21
N MET A 223 -18.52 12.34 26.14
CA MET A 223 -17.07 12.48 26.25
C MET A 223 -16.68 13.81 26.89
N LEU A 224 -15.88 13.74 27.94
CA LEU A 224 -15.36 14.89 28.67
C LEU A 224 -13.92 15.17 28.21
N ILE A 225 -13.56 16.44 28.06
CA ILE A 225 -12.22 16.87 27.63
C ILE A 225 -11.45 17.34 28.86
N ALA A 226 -10.36 16.66 29.21
CA ALA A 226 -9.47 17.05 30.30
C ALA A 226 -8.14 17.58 29.75
N MET A 227 -7.58 18.61 30.41
CA MET A 227 -6.23 19.12 30.16
C MET A 227 -5.39 18.95 31.44
N ILE A 228 -4.15 18.51 31.29
CA ILE A 228 -3.24 18.27 32.41
C ILE A 228 -2.45 19.54 32.70
N GLU A 229 -2.48 20.01 33.95
CA GLU A 229 -1.53 21.00 34.46
C GLU A 229 -0.18 20.30 34.69
N HIS A 230 0.80 20.56 33.83
CA HIS A 230 2.12 19.95 33.98
C HIS A 230 2.92 20.59 35.12
N PRO A 231 3.69 19.81 35.91
CA PRO A 231 4.57 20.39 36.91
C PRO A 231 5.64 21.26 36.22
N PRO A 232 6.14 22.31 36.89
CA PRO A 232 7.11 23.23 36.29
C PRO A 232 8.46 22.57 35.96
N ALA A 233 8.69 21.34 36.45
CA ALA A 233 9.87 20.55 36.12
C ALA A 233 9.61 19.04 36.32
N PHE A 234 10.35 18.22 35.57
CA PHE A 234 10.37 16.76 35.71
C PHE A 234 10.79 16.32 37.12
N GLY A 235 10.21 15.22 37.61
CA GLY A 235 10.56 14.62 38.90
C GLY A 235 9.88 15.25 40.13
N LYS A 236 9.13 16.35 39.97
CA LYS A 236 8.32 16.91 41.06
C LYS A 236 7.12 16.02 41.37
N LYS A 237 6.76 15.96 42.67
CA LYS A 237 5.57 15.27 43.16
C LYS A 237 4.46 16.27 43.46
N LEU A 238 3.22 15.94 43.10
CA LEU A 238 2.06 16.71 43.51
C LEU A 238 1.94 16.67 45.04
N LYS A 239 1.90 17.84 45.68
CA LYS A 239 1.69 17.96 47.12
C LYS A 239 0.20 18.08 47.45
N SER A 240 -0.48 18.97 46.74
CA SER A 240 -1.90 19.30 46.91
C SER A 240 -2.39 20.06 45.68
N PHE A 241 -3.69 20.10 45.46
CA PHE A 241 -4.35 20.92 44.44
C PHE A 241 -5.69 21.43 44.99
N ASP A 242 -6.19 22.52 44.40
CA ASP A 242 -7.55 23.02 44.64
C ASP A 242 -8.37 22.79 43.37
N ALA A 243 -9.45 22.00 43.49
CA ALA A 243 -10.32 21.64 42.38
C ALA A 243 -11.54 22.57 42.24
N THR A 244 -11.70 23.55 43.14
CA THR A 244 -12.97 24.27 43.32
C THR A 244 -13.45 24.96 42.05
N GLU A 245 -12.56 25.58 41.28
CA GLU A 245 -12.93 26.21 40.01
C GLU A 245 -13.09 25.18 38.88
N THR A 246 -12.23 24.16 38.81
CA THR A 246 -12.30 23.12 37.78
C THR A 246 -13.61 22.33 37.85
N LEU A 247 -14.12 22.04 39.04
CA LEU A 247 -15.40 21.34 39.24
C LEU A 247 -16.62 22.14 38.78
N LYS A 248 -16.47 23.45 38.54
CA LYS A 248 -17.53 24.29 37.98
C LYS A 248 -17.53 24.30 36.44
N MET A 249 -16.48 23.78 35.81
CA MET A 249 -16.38 23.77 34.36
C MET A 249 -17.28 22.67 33.77
N PRO A 250 -17.89 22.89 32.60
CA PRO A 250 -18.63 21.85 31.90
C PRO A 250 -17.64 20.80 31.39
N GLY A 251 -17.67 19.62 32.00
CA GLY A 251 -16.77 18.51 31.72
C GLY A 251 -16.95 17.41 32.74
#